data_AF-A0A2N2BGF1-F1
#
_entry.id   AF-A0A2N2BGF1-F1
#
_cell.length_a   1.000
_cell.length_b   1.000
_cell.length_c   1.000
_cell.angle_alpha   90.00
_cell.angle_beta   90.00
_cell.angle_gamma   90.00
#
_symmetry.space_group_name_H-M   'P 1'
#
loop_
_entity.id
_entity.type
_entity.pdbx_description
1 polymer ?
#
loop_
_entity_poly.entity_id
_entity_poly.type
_entity_poly.pdbx_seq_one_letter_code
_entity_poly.pdbx_strand_id
1 'polypeptide(L)' 'MAYKECNDALIKVYERFNMEAIVTIIDSIKHISETHKAFYKHMIKSRFSLIIRATYERMNGS' A
#
# COMPACT_ATOMS: atom_id res chain seq x y z
N MET A 1 0.39 -3.52 24.55
CA MET A 1 -0.27 -3.08 23.30
C MET A 1 -1.50 -3.94 23.04
N ALA A 2 -2.68 -3.33 22.92
CA ALA A 2 -3.82 -4.05 22.35
C ALA A 2 -3.51 -4.43 20.88
N TYR A 3 -4.08 -5.55 20.40
CA TYR A 3 -4.02 -6.00 19.00
C TYR A 3 -2.62 -6.30 18.43
N LYS A 4 -1.78 -7.06 19.16
CA LYS A 4 -0.43 -7.43 18.73
C LYS A 4 -0.37 -8.02 17.31
N GLU A 5 -1.26 -8.94 16.97
CA GLU A 5 -1.29 -9.58 15.65
C GLU A 5 -1.59 -8.58 14.53
N CYS A 6 -2.49 -7.63 14.77
CA CYS A 6 -2.82 -6.57 13.81
C CYS A 6 -1.62 -5.63 13.59
N ASN A 7 -0.94 -5.26 14.67
CA ASN A 7 0.26 -4.42 14.63
C ASN A 7 1.41 -5.12 13.88
N ASP A 8 1.65 -6.39 14.16
CA ASP A 8 2.67 -7.20 13.48
C ASP A 8 2.35 -7.33 11.97
N ALA A 9 1.07 -7.48 11.61
CA ALA A 9 0.64 -7.51 10.22
C ALA A 9 0.85 -6.16 9.52
N LEU A 10 0.54 -5.04 10.18
CA LEU A 10 0.77 -3.71 9.64
C LEU A 10 2.26 -3.47 9.34
N ILE A 11 3.14 -3.80 10.29
CA ILE A 11 4.59 -3.66 10.14
C ILE A 11 5.08 -4.44 8.92
N LYS A 12 4.67 -5.71 8.78
CA LYS A 12 5.04 -6.56 7.64
C LYS A 12 4.57 -6.01 6.30
N VAL A 13 3.36 -5.43 6.26
CA VAL A 13 2.83 -4.80 5.03
C VAL A 13 3.63 -3.55 4.70
N TYR A 14 3.93 -2.70 5.69
CA TYR A 14 4.71 -1.47 5.50
C TYR A 14 6.12 -1.76 4.98
N GLU A 15 6.85 -2.67 5.63
CA GLU A 15 8.24 -3.01 5.29
C GLU A 15 8.38 -3.66 3.90
N ARG A 16 7.36 -4.39 3.44
CA ARG A 16 7.37 -5.07 2.15
C ARG A 16 6.75 -4.25 1.02
N PHE A 17 6.18 -3.09 1.33
CA PHE A 17 5.49 -2.28 0.32
C PHE A 17 6.49 -1.74 -0.70
N ASN A 18 6.29 -2.10 -1.97
CA ASN A 18 7.08 -1.61 -3.07
C ASN A 18 6.14 -1.09 -4.17
N MET A 19 6.02 0.24 -4.27
CA MET A 19 5.13 0.87 -5.25
C MET A 19 5.56 0.60 -6.69
N GLU A 20 6.86 0.51 -6.96
CA GLU A 20 7.39 0.27 -8.32
C GLU A 20 6.99 -1.11 -8.81
N ALA A 21 7.18 -2.15 -7.98
CA ALA A 21 6.76 -3.50 -8.30
C ALA A 21 5.24 -3.59 -8.55
N ILE A 22 4.44 -2.88 -7.76
CA ILE A 22 2.99 -2.81 -7.96
C ILE A 22 2.64 -2.12 -9.29
N VAL A 23 3.33 -1.02 -9.63
CA VAL A 23 3.16 -0.34 -10.93
C VAL A 23 3.47 -1.28 -12.08
N THR A 24 4.58 -2.03 -12.02
CA THR A 24 4.95 -3.04 -13.03
C THR A 24 3.86 -4.10 -13.19
N ILE A 25 3.29 -4.59 -12.08
CA ILE A 25 2.18 -5.55 -12.12
C ILE A 25 0.98 -4.94 -12.84
N ILE A 26 0.56 -3.73 -12.46
CA ILE A 26 -0.60 -3.05 -13.07
C ILE A 26 -0.38 -2.85 -14.58
N ASP A 27 0.83 -2.47 -14.98
CA ASP A 27 1.16 -2.22 -16.39
C ASP A 27 1.18 -3.49 -17.23
N SER A 28 1.45 -4.64 -16.61
CA SER A 28 1.42 -5.95 -17.27
C SER A 28 0.01 -6.49 -17.58
N ILE A 29 -1.05 -5.88 -17.02
CA ILE A 29 -2.43 -6.38 -17.19
C ILE A 29 -2.96 -5.99 -18.58
N LYS A 30 -3.24 -7.01 -19.40
CA LYS A 30 -3.64 -6.83 -20.82
C LYS A 30 -5.10 -6.42 -21.03
N HIS A 31 -5.99 -6.76 -20.09
CA HIS A 31 -7.45 -6.68 -20.30
C HIS A 31 -8.12 -5.50 -19.57
N ILE A 32 -7.35 -4.48 -19.20
CA ILE A 32 -7.87 -3.25 -18.58
C ILE A 32 -7.36 -2.02 -19.33
N SER A 33 -8.18 -0.98 -19.39
CA SER A 33 -7.79 0.27 -20.06
C SER A 33 -6.74 1.05 -19.25
N GLU A 34 -6.06 1.98 -19.91
CA GLU A 34 -5.11 2.89 -19.24
C GLU A 34 -5.79 3.72 -18.14
N THR A 35 -7.06 4.08 -18.29
CA THR A 35 -7.84 4.74 -17.23
C THR A 35 -7.96 3.87 -15.98
N HIS A 36 -8.21 2.56 -16.14
CA HIS A 36 -8.26 1.64 -15.00
C HIS A 36 -6.88 1.48 -14.35
N LYS A 37 -5.81 1.37 -15.14
CA LYS A 37 -4.44 1.32 -14.62
C LYS A 37 -4.09 2.57 -13.82
N ALA A 38 -4.37 3.75 -14.37
CA ALA A 38 -4.15 5.02 -13.68
C ALA A 38 -4.95 5.09 -12.37
N PHE A 39 -6.21 4.67 -12.40
CA PHE A 39 -7.04 4.57 -11.20
C PHE A 39 -6.44 3.63 -10.14
N TYR A 40 -6.01 2.42 -10.51
CA TYR A 40 -5.41 1.48 -9.55
C TYR A 40 -4.11 2.01 -8.95
N LYS A 41 -3.23 2.57 -9.77
CA LYS A 41 -1.97 3.19 -9.30
C LYS A 41 -2.27 4.31 -8.31
N HIS A 42 -3.20 5.21 -8.64
CA HIS A 42 -3.63 6.28 -7.75
C HIS A 42 -4.18 5.72 -6.43
N MET A 43 -5.14 4.81 -6.51
CA MET A 43 -5.84 4.32 -5.33
C MET A 43 -4.94 3.51 -4.39
N ILE A 44 -4.04 2.68 -4.91
CA ILE A 44 -3.10 1.91 -4.08
C ILE A 44 -2.10 2.84 -3.39
N LYS A 45 -1.54 3.81 -4.12
CA LYS A 45 -0.63 4.82 -3.56
C LYS A 45 -1.32 5.62 -2.45
N SER A 46 -2.54 6.09 -2.70
CA SER A 46 -3.33 6.86 -1.74
C SER A 46 -3.64 6.05 -0.49
N ARG A 47 -4.07 4.79 -0.63
CA ARG A 47 -4.34 3.91 0.53
C ARG A 47 -3.10 3.61 1.34
N PHE A 48 -1.96 3.34 0.68
CA PHE A 48 -0.71 3.15 1.41
C PHE A 48 -0.33 4.39 2.20
N SER A 49 -0.35 5.57 1.57
CA SER A 49 0.05 6.82 2.23
C SER A 49 -0.90 7.21 3.37
N LEU A 50 -2.21 7.20 3.13
CA LEU A 50 -3.20 7.77 4.04
C LEU A 50 -3.65 6.81 5.14
N ILE A 51 -3.43 5.50 4.96
CA ILE A 51 -3.90 4.48 5.91
C ILE A 51 -2.71 3.72 6.49
N ILE A 52 -1.94 3.02 5.66
CA ILE A 52 -0.88 2.12 6.13
C ILE A 52 0.28 2.90 6.76
N ARG A 53 0.87 3.82 5.99
CA ARG A 53 1.98 4.66 6.42
C ARG A 53 1.59 5.54 7.60
N ALA A 54 0.48 6.26 7.52
CA ALA A 54 0.00 7.11 8.60
C ALA A 54 -0.20 6.34 9.92
N THR A 55 -0.71 5.11 9.85
CA THR A 55 -0.88 4.27 11.06
C THR A 55 0.46 3.78 11.60
N TYR A 56 1.38 3.35 10.73
CA TYR A 56 2.71 2.90 11.11
C TYR A 56 3.53 4.01 11.77
N GLU A 57 3.53 5.21 11.19
CA GLU A 57 4.22 6.40 11.72
C GLU A 57 3.67 6.78 13.11
N ARG A 58 2.33 6.78 13.27
CA ARG A 58 1.69 7.04 14.56
C ARG A 58 2.06 6.01 15.62
N MET A 59 2.24 4.74 15.25
CA MET A 59 2.65 3.69 16.18
C MET A 59 4.10 3.84 16.66
N ASN A 60 4.97 4.40 15.81
CA ASN A 60 6.40 4.56 16.09
C ASN A 60 6.78 5.96 16.63
N GLY A 61 5.79 6.79 16.97
CA GLY A 61 6.00 8.08 17.63
C GLY A 61 6.58 9.17 16.72
N SER A 62 6.24 9.13 15.42
CA SER A 62 6.58 10.19 14.45
C SER A 62 5.57 11.34 14.47
#